data_AF-A0A3D3ZUR4-F1
#
_entry.id   AF-A0A3D3ZUR4-F1
#
_cell.length_a   1.000
_cell.length_b   1.000
_cell.length_c   1.000
_cell.angle_alpha   90.00
_cell.angle_beta   90.00
_cell.angle_gamma   90.00
#
_symmetry.space_group_name_H-M   'P 1'
#
loop_
_entity.id
_entity.type
_entity.pdbx_description
1 polymer ?
#
loop_
_entity_poly.entity_id
_entity_poly.type
_entity_poly.pdbx_seq_one_letter_code
_entity_poly.pdbx_strand_id
1 'polypeptide(L)'
;TDEQRAKESFTAQNPGQWNPYGSLPQMRLLTYQMPDELLSIASAGEFDEFDLNEFFAATGKGDDAEFKYKDEVQTWLNIIQGQHAAHAVDNLRTGSRPPFPYSDVRLLPYLQHSFWFLPNVAACHAMANLLAERQNTFWHEYNVVVSAGTSAGVGLEALPPVRAAIGSGYGTKSITLSCGKLTTGVTVKQWSSILMLRNLKSPETYFQAAFRVQSPWAIKNPNGDNPNEEEVLKPACFVFDFAPTRALRQLSEYAIGLSPNEPNPENAVRDLVSFLPVLAYDGANMTQIDAGGILDIAMAGTSATLLARKWESALLVNVDNDTLRKIMDNAEAMAAVERIEGWRALGDNVIETIINKSEKIKELKGKAKDGDISDKEKKELSAEEKEFKSKRKLVQEKLIKFATRIPAFMYLTDFRENTLQDVITKLEPDLFLNVTGLTVADFHLLVRLKVFNTEHMNQAVFAFRRYEDASLSYSGIDSHSGLTRYGLYDTVVEVT
;
A
#
# COMPACT_ATOMS: atom_id res chain seq x y z
N THR A 1 11.54 5.77 8.95
CA THR A 1 10.72 6.13 10.10
C THR A 1 11.50 7.10 10.96
N ASP A 2 10.82 7.91 11.77
CA ASP A 2 11.49 8.87 12.67
C ASP A 2 12.51 8.20 13.59
N GLU A 3 12.31 6.93 13.95
CA GLU A 3 13.24 6.20 14.81
C GLU A 3 14.57 5.84 14.13
N GLN A 4 14.58 5.60 12.81
CA GLN A 4 15.84 5.40 12.06
C GLN A 4 16.58 6.73 11.91
N ARG A 5 15.87 7.83 11.67
CA ARG A 5 16.44 9.19 11.69
C ARG A 5 17.02 9.53 13.06
N ALA A 6 16.28 9.20 14.13
CA ALA A 6 16.72 9.41 15.50
C ALA A 6 17.95 8.55 15.82
N LYS A 7 18.01 7.31 15.33
CA LYS A 7 19.18 6.44 15.45
C LYS A 7 20.42 7.10 14.86
N GLU A 8 20.37 7.52 13.60
CA GLU A 8 21.51 8.15 12.91
C GLU A 8 21.90 9.48 13.55
N SER A 9 20.91 10.34 13.83
CA SER A 9 21.14 11.65 14.45
C SER A 9 21.75 11.51 15.85
N PHE A 10 21.27 10.56 16.65
CA PHE A 10 21.79 10.33 18.00
C PHE A 10 23.25 9.86 17.95
N THR A 11 23.57 8.91 17.05
CA THR A 11 24.95 8.43 16.87
C THR A 11 25.88 9.57 16.42
N ALA A 12 25.43 10.44 15.52
CA ALA A 12 26.22 11.58 15.06
C ALA A 12 26.43 12.65 16.15
N GLN A 13 25.40 12.93 16.96
CA GLN A 13 25.44 13.96 18.01
C GLN A 13 26.13 13.48 19.30
N ASN A 14 26.11 12.18 19.58
CA ASN A 14 26.62 11.59 20.83
C ASN A 14 27.61 10.44 20.54
N PRO A 15 28.76 10.72 19.89
CA PRO A 15 29.73 9.68 19.56
C PRO A 15 30.25 9.00 20.84
N GLY A 16 30.27 7.67 20.85
CA GLY A 16 30.72 6.86 21.98
C GLY A 16 29.72 6.69 23.13
N GLN A 17 28.52 7.29 23.05
CA GLN A 17 27.43 7.03 24.00
C GLN A 17 26.51 5.90 23.52
N TRP A 18 25.87 5.22 24.46
CA TRP A 18 24.86 4.20 24.15
C TRP A 18 23.67 4.82 23.43
N ASN A 19 23.35 4.30 22.23
CA ASN A 19 22.24 4.77 21.42
C ASN A 19 20.96 3.98 21.75
N PRO A 20 19.90 4.62 22.29
CA PRO A 20 18.64 3.94 22.61
C PRO A 20 17.94 3.28 21.41
N TYR A 21 18.25 3.73 20.19
CA TYR A 21 17.74 3.20 18.93
C TYR A 21 18.72 2.21 18.26
N GLY A 22 19.87 1.95 18.87
CA GLY A 22 20.97 1.16 18.31
C GLY A 22 20.55 -0.23 17.82
N SER A 23 19.70 -0.91 18.58
CA SER A 23 19.19 -2.25 18.28
C SER A 23 18.00 -2.30 17.33
N LEU A 24 17.48 -1.16 16.87
CA LEU A 24 16.41 -1.13 15.86
C LEU A 24 16.98 -1.51 14.49
N PRO A 25 16.57 -2.63 13.88
CA PRO A 25 17.05 -3.04 12.57
C PRO A 25 16.61 -2.07 11.46
N GLN A 26 17.51 -1.82 10.51
CA GLN A 26 17.14 -1.16 9.26
C GLN A 26 16.27 -2.12 8.43
N MET A 27 15.07 -1.68 8.04
CA MET A 27 14.21 -2.48 7.17
C MET A 27 14.59 -2.24 5.71
N ARG A 28 14.57 -3.29 4.89
CA ARG A 28 14.81 -3.23 3.44
C ARG A 28 13.71 -3.96 2.69
N LEU A 29 13.17 -3.34 1.66
CA LEU A 29 12.16 -3.94 0.77
C LEU A 29 12.86 -4.42 -0.49
N LEU A 30 12.76 -5.72 -0.78
CA LEU A 30 13.27 -6.33 -2.00
C LEU A 30 12.08 -6.83 -2.81
N THR A 31 11.89 -6.27 -4.01
CA THR A 31 10.86 -6.68 -4.95
C THR A 31 11.48 -7.51 -6.08
N TYR A 32 10.79 -8.57 -6.49
CA TYR A 32 11.26 -9.46 -7.54
C TYR A 32 10.22 -9.58 -8.63
N GLN A 33 10.60 -9.22 -9.85
CA GLN A 33 9.85 -9.58 -11.03
C GLN A 33 9.93 -11.09 -11.24
N MET A 34 8.75 -11.71 -11.33
CA MET A 34 8.61 -13.13 -11.57
C MET A 34 8.82 -13.42 -13.07
N PRO A 35 9.38 -14.60 -13.44
CA PRO A 35 9.49 -15.01 -14.83
C PRO A 35 8.13 -15.08 -15.53
N ASP A 36 8.10 -14.77 -16.83
CA ASP A 36 6.88 -14.71 -17.65
C ASP A 36 6.05 -15.99 -17.61
N GLU A 37 6.71 -17.16 -17.50
CA GLU A 37 6.03 -18.46 -17.38
C GLU A 37 5.10 -18.51 -16.15
N LEU A 38 5.51 -17.90 -15.03
CA LEU A 38 4.71 -17.85 -13.81
C LEU A 38 3.66 -16.74 -13.88
N LEU A 39 3.97 -15.63 -14.54
CA LEU A 39 3.02 -14.52 -14.74
C LEU A 39 1.77 -14.97 -15.50
N SER A 40 1.95 -15.80 -16.53
CA SER A 40 0.85 -16.25 -17.42
C SER A 40 -0.30 -16.99 -16.71
N ILE A 41 -0.06 -17.52 -15.51
CA ILE A 41 -1.02 -18.34 -14.76
C ILE A 41 -1.91 -17.51 -13.83
N ALA A 42 -1.40 -16.35 -13.38
CA ALA A 42 -2.06 -15.51 -12.40
C ALA A 42 -2.16 -14.04 -12.85
N SER A 43 -2.17 -13.79 -14.15
CA SER A 43 -2.66 -12.53 -14.71
C SER A 43 -4.18 -12.45 -14.55
N ALA A 44 -4.65 -11.81 -13.48
CA ALA A 44 -6.07 -11.60 -13.24
C ALA A 44 -6.36 -10.15 -12.84
N GLY A 45 -7.30 -9.51 -13.53
CA GLY A 45 -7.80 -8.17 -13.20
C GLY A 45 -7.64 -7.15 -14.32
N GLU A 46 -8.12 -5.92 -14.07
CA GLU A 46 -8.10 -4.80 -15.03
C GLU A 46 -6.68 -4.25 -15.34
N PHE A 47 -5.64 -4.76 -14.67
CA PHE A 47 -4.29 -4.20 -14.66
C PHE A 47 -3.20 -5.12 -15.25
N ASP A 48 -3.57 -6.34 -15.68
CA ASP A 48 -2.61 -7.39 -16.09
C ASP A 48 -1.47 -7.61 -15.06
N GLU A 49 -1.78 -7.38 -13.78
CA GLU A 49 -0.85 -7.52 -12.65
C GLU A 49 -0.87 -8.97 -12.14
N PHE A 50 0.29 -9.45 -11.67
CA PHE A 50 0.43 -10.77 -11.05
C PHE A 50 -0.36 -10.87 -9.73
N ASP A 51 -1.38 -11.72 -9.69
CA ASP A 51 -2.22 -11.93 -8.51
C ASP A 51 -1.66 -13.05 -7.62
N LEU A 52 -1.03 -12.68 -6.50
CA LEU A 52 -0.51 -13.65 -5.53
C LEU A 52 -1.61 -14.47 -4.84
N ASN A 53 -2.84 -13.95 -4.71
CA ASN A 53 -3.93 -14.72 -4.12
C ASN A 53 -4.38 -15.85 -5.03
N GLU A 54 -4.38 -15.62 -6.35
CA GLU A 54 -4.67 -16.67 -7.34
C GLU A 54 -3.49 -17.62 -7.50
N PHE A 55 -2.25 -17.09 -7.60
CA PHE A 55 -1.05 -17.92 -7.71
C PHE A 55 -0.89 -18.90 -6.53
N PHE A 56 -1.13 -18.43 -5.30
CA PHE A 56 -1.13 -19.27 -4.10
C PHE A 56 -2.53 -19.77 -3.70
N ALA A 57 -3.46 -19.87 -4.66
CA ALA A 57 -4.76 -20.46 -4.41
C ALA A 57 -4.62 -21.95 -4.05
N ALA A 58 -5.32 -22.37 -3.00
CA ALA A 58 -5.26 -23.73 -2.48
C ALA A 58 -6.63 -24.21 -2.05
N THR A 59 -6.81 -25.53 -2.09
CA THR A 59 -8.02 -26.22 -1.65
C THR A 59 -7.68 -27.28 -0.60
N GLY A 60 -8.68 -27.92 -0.02
CA GLY A 60 -8.48 -28.93 1.03
C GLY A 60 -8.26 -28.34 2.43
N LYS A 61 -7.90 -29.21 3.39
CA LYS A 61 -7.70 -28.87 4.80
C LYS A 61 -6.59 -29.75 5.40
N GLY A 62 -5.73 -29.17 6.24
CA GLY A 62 -4.69 -29.94 6.93
C GLY A 62 -3.78 -30.66 5.95
N ASP A 63 -3.59 -31.96 6.16
CA ASP A 63 -2.70 -32.80 5.35
C ASP A 63 -3.22 -33.01 3.92
N ASP A 64 -4.53 -32.82 3.68
CA ASP A 64 -5.15 -32.91 2.35
C ASP A 64 -5.14 -31.56 1.59
N ALA A 65 -4.51 -30.52 2.15
CA ALA A 65 -4.44 -29.22 1.50
C ALA A 65 -3.41 -29.21 0.36
N GLU A 66 -3.80 -28.69 -0.80
CA GLU A 66 -2.97 -28.66 -2.01
C GLU A 66 -3.18 -27.36 -2.81
N PHE A 67 -2.11 -26.87 -3.43
CA PHE A 67 -2.16 -25.72 -4.33
C PHE A 67 -2.85 -26.09 -5.65
N LYS A 68 -3.64 -25.15 -6.17
CA LYS A 68 -4.24 -25.27 -7.51
C LYS A 68 -3.16 -25.32 -8.60
N TYR A 69 -2.08 -24.55 -8.43
CA TYR A 69 -0.93 -24.42 -9.33
C TYR A 69 0.35 -24.95 -8.66
N LYS A 70 0.31 -26.22 -8.25
CA LYS A 70 1.37 -26.82 -7.41
C LYS A 70 2.74 -26.83 -8.09
N ASP A 71 2.81 -27.18 -9.37
CA ASP A 71 4.07 -27.26 -10.12
C ASP A 71 4.72 -25.88 -10.28
N GLU A 72 3.90 -24.83 -10.35
CA GLU A 72 4.37 -23.46 -10.52
C GLU A 72 4.77 -22.83 -9.20
N VAL A 73 4.09 -23.17 -8.10
CA VAL A 73 4.57 -22.87 -6.75
C VAL A 73 5.87 -23.61 -6.45
N GLN A 74 6.04 -24.86 -6.90
CA GLN A 74 7.30 -25.59 -6.80
C GLN A 74 8.41 -24.91 -7.61
N THR A 75 8.10 -24.43 -8.81
CA THR A 75 9.04 -23.66 -9.63
C THR A 75 9.44 -22.36 -8.93
N TRP A 76 8.50 -21.66 -8.29
CA TRP A 76 8.79 -20.50 -7.45
C TRP A 76 9.71 -20.84 -6.26
N LEU A 77 9.51 -21.98 -5.58
CA LEU A 77 10.42 -22.45 -4.52
C LEU A 77 11.85 -22.64 -5.05
N ASN A 78 12.00 -23.15 -6.27
CA ASN A 78 13.30 -23.30 -6.91
C ASN A 78 13.92 -21.93 -7.26
N ILE A 79 13.13 -20.95 -7.70
CA ILE A 79 13.58 -19.58 -8.00
C ILE A 79 14.13 -18.90 -6.74
N ILE A 80 13.39 -18.93 -5.62
CA ILE A 80 13.84 -18.26 -4.39
C ILE A 80 15.09 -18.92 -3.77
N GLN A 81 15.41 -20.15 -4.17
CA GLN A 81 16.66 -20.86 -3.87
C GLN A 81 17.76 -20.65 -4.92
N GLY A 82 17.50 -19.88 -5.97
CA GLY A 82 18.44 -19.64 -7.07
C GLY A 82 18.72 -20.87 -7.93
N GLN A 83 17.82 -21.86 -7.94
CA GLN A 83 17.96 -23.14 -8.65
C GLN A 83 17.19 -23.18 -9.99
N HIS A 84 16.63 -22.06 -10.43
CA HIS A 84 15.85 -22.02 -11.66
C HIS A 84 16.74 -22.01 -12.91
N ALA A 85 16.49 -22.94 -13.83
CA ALA A 85 17.35 -23.22 -14.97
C ALA A 85 17.43 -22.06 -15.98
N ALA A 86 16.37 -21.28 -16.16
CA ALA A 86 16.41 -20.14 -17.08
C ALA A 86 17.42 -19.06 -16.64
N HIS A 87 17.61 -18.88 -15.33
CA HIS A 87 18.62 -17.95 -14.80
C HIS A 87 20.06 -18.37 -15.12
N ALA A 88 20.32 -19.64 -15.49
CA ALA A 88 21.66 -20.03 -15.93
C ALA A 88 22.07 -19.30 -17.21
N VAL A 89 21.13 -18.97 -18.10
CA VAL A 89 21.38 -18.22 -19.33
C VAL A 89 21.55 -16.73 -19.04
N ASP A 90 20.74 -16.17 -18.14
CA ASP A 90 20.84 -14.76 -17.75
C ASP A 90 22.10 -14.46 -16.95
N ASN A 91 22.51 -15.38 -16.06
CA ASN A 91 23.77 -15.30 -15.31
C ASN A 91 25.00 -15.22 -16.24
N LEU A 92 24.93 -15.85 -17.42
CA LEU A 92 25.98 -15.76 -18.43
C LEU A 92 26.00 -14.41 -19.14
N ARG A 93 24.88 -13.68 -19.18
CA ARG A 93 24.76 -12.35 -19.79
C ARG A 93 25.12 -11.21 -18.84
N THR A 94 24.69 -11.29 -17.58
CA THR A 94 24.88 -10.21 -16.59
C THR A 94 26.11 -10.39 -15.70
N GLY A 95 26.73 -11.58 -15.71
CA GLY A 95 27.94 -11.88 -14.94
C GLY A 95 27.74 -11.94 -13.42
N SER A 96 26.52 -11.78 -12.91
CA SER A 96 26.21 -11.86 -11.49
C SER A 96 24.89 -12.59 -11.24
N ARG A 97 24.83 -13.38 -10.15
CA ARG A 97 23.61 -14.08 -9.76
C ARG A 97 22.65 -13.12 -9.05
N PRO A 98 21.35 -13.17 -9.35
CA PRO A 98 20.37 -12.37 -8.63
C PRO A 98 20.39 -12.71 -7.12
N PRO A 99 20.24 -11.72 -6.24
CA PRO A 99 20.25 -11.95 -4.80
C PRO A 99 18.91 -12.51 -4.33
N PHE A 100 18.59 -13.77 -4.68
CA PHE A 100 17.37 -14.42 -4.22
C PHE A 100 17.46 -14.77 -2.72
N PRO A 101 16.32 -14.79 -1.99
CA PRO A 101 16.30 -14.92 -0.54
C PRO A 101 17.14 -16.11 -0.04
N TYR A 102 16.84 -17.32 -0.50
CA TYR A 102 17.47 -18.54 0.00
C TYR A 102 18.71 -18.96 -0.83
N SER A 103 19.29 -18.06 -1.62
CA SER A 103 20.52 -18.33 -2.38
C SER A 103 21.66 -17.38 -2.06
N ASP A 104 21.37 -16.12 -1.77
CA ASP A 104 22.40 -15.09 -1.58
C ASP A 104 23.00 -15.18 -0.16
N VAL A 105 24.33 -15.35 -0.10
CA VAL A 105 25.08 -15.46 1.16
C VAL A 105 24.88 -14.27 2.11
N ARG A 106 24.51 -13.10 1.60
CA ARG A 106 24.22 -11.90 2.39
C ARG A 106 22.83 -11.95 3.02
N LEU A 107 21.90 -12.71 2.44
CA LEU A 107 20.51 -12.84 2.90
C LEU A 107 20.29 -14.06 3.79
N LEU A 108 21.03 -15.16 3.56
CA LEU A 108 20.90 -16.41 4.32
C LEU A 108 20.89 -16.23 5.85
N PRO A 109 21.75 -15.38 6.48
CA PRO A 109 21.70 -15.17 7.93
C PRO A 109 20.36 -14.61 8.43
N TYR A 110 19.65 -13.85 7.60
CA TYR A 110 18.36 -13.23 7.93
C TYR A 110 17.17 -14.13 7.62
N LEU A 111 17.40 -15.32 7.07
CA LEU A 111 16.35 -16.29 6.71
C LEU A 111 16.37 -17.53 7.60
N GLN A 112 17.16 -17.55 8.68
CA GLN A 112 17.10 -18.61 9.69
C GLN A 112 15.69 -18.71 10.29
N HIS A 113 15.08 -17.57 10.62
CA HIS A 113 13.71 -17.49 11.12
C HIS A 113 12.92 -16.50 10.27
N SER A 114 11.98 -17.01 9.48
CA SER A 114 11.19 -16.21 8.55
C SER A 114 9.69 -16.36 8.79
N PHE A 115 8.95 -15.32 8.39
CA PHE A 115 7.50 -15.28 8.43
C PHE A 115 6.94 -15.21 7.00
N TRP A 116 6.11 -16.16 6.59
CA TRP A 116 5.55 -16.17 5.23
C TRP A 116 4.06 -15.86 5.34
N PHE A 117 3.63 -14.84 4.61
CA PHE A 117 2.28 -14.31 4.71
C PHE A 117 1.42 -14.74 3.52
N LEU A 118 0.66 -15.82 3.69
CA LEU A 118 -0.14 -16.47 2.64
C LEU A 118 -1.60 -16.00 2.60
N PRO A 119 -2.33 -16.26 1.49
CA PRO A 119 -3.67 -15.70 1.28
C PRO A 119 -4.73 -16.20 2.27
N ASN A 120 -4.71 -17.50 2.61
CA ASN A 120 -5.73 -18.15 3.42
C ASN A 120 -5.20 -19.39 4.15
N VAL A 121 -6.05 -20.01 4.97
CA VAL A 121 -5.69 -21.17 5.80
C VAL A 121 -5.28 -22.38 4.95
N ALA A 122 -6.00 -22.66 3.85
CA ALA A 122 -5.67 -23.76 2.96
C ALA A 122 -4.29 -23.57 2.33
N ALA A 123 -3.95 -22.35 1.91
CA ALA A 123 -2.64 -22.03 1.36
C ALA A 123 -1.50 -22.23 2.37
N CYS A 124 -1.69 -21.87 3.64
CA CYS A 124 -0.69 -22.15 4.67
C CYS A 124 -0.43 -23.65 4.84
N HIS A 125 -1.49 -24.48 4.85
CA HIS A 125 -1.33 -25.92 4.95
C HIS A 125 -0.74 -26.53 3.67
N ALA A 126 -1.20 -26.11 2.49
CA ALA A 126 -0.66 -26.55 1.21
C ALA A 126 0.84 -26.22 1.08
N MET A 127 1.28 -25.04 1.55
CA MET A 127 2.70 -24.69 1.61
C MET A 127 3.46 -25.62 2.55
N ALA A 128 2.93 -25.88 3.76
CA ALA A 128 3.59 -26.81 4.69
C ALA A 128 3.75 -28.22 4.08
N ASN A 129 2.70 -28.71 3.43
CA ASN A 129 2.70 -30.02 2.77
C ASN A 129 3.72 -30.06 1.63
N LEU A 130 3.73 -29.03 0.77
CA LEU A 130 4.67 -28.93 -0.34
C LEU A 130 6.13 -28.91 0.16
N LEU A 131 6.44 -28.09 1.16
CA LEU A 131 7.79 -28.02 1.76
C LEU A 131 8.23 -29.37 2.36
N ALA A 132 7.29 -30.20 2.82
CA ALA A 132 7.56 -31.52 3.39
C ALA A 132 7.72 -32.64 2.32
N GLU A 133 7.45 -32.36 1.05
CA GLU A 133 7.58 -33.37 0.00
C GLU A 133 9.02 -33.86 -0.18
N ARG A 134 9.19 -35.08 -0.69
CA ARG A 134 10.48 -35.79 -0.72
C ARG A 134 11.53 -35.06 -1.54
N GLN A 135 11.14 -34.38 -2.61
CA GLN A 135 12.07 -33.61 -3.46
C GLN A 135 12.55 -32.31 -2.80
N ASN A 136 11.81 -31.81 -1.79
CA ASN A 136 12.03 -30.52 -1.15
C ASN A 136 13.01 -30.61 0.04
N THR A 137 14.10 -31.36 -0.12
CA THR A 137 15.05 -31.68 0.95
C THR A 137 15.70 -30.47 1.61
N PHE A 138 15.92 -29.38 0.86
CA PHE A 138 16.39 -28.10 1.41
C PHE A 138 15.48 -27.61 2.54
N TRP A 139 14.17 -27.74 2.40
CA TRP A 139 13.21 -27.21 3.37
C TRP A 139 13.09 -28.08 4.62
N HIS A 140 13.55 -29.33 4.59
CA HIS A 140 13.48 -30.25 5.73
C HIS A 140 14.39 -29.84 6.90
N GLU A 141 15.34 -28.92 6.66
CA GLU A 141 16.14 -28.32 7.73
C GLU A 141 15.37 -27.25 8.54
N TYR A 142 14.21 -26.80 8.04
CA TYR A 142 13.37 -25.80 8.68
C TYR A 142 12.24 -26.44 9.49
N ASN A 143 12.08 -26.00 10.73
CA ASN A 143 10.89 -26.25 11.52
C ASN A 143 9.73 -25.40 10.97
N VAL A 144 8.89 -25.99 10.11
CA VAL A 144 7.73 -25.33 9.52
C VAL A 144 6.57 -25.32 10.51
N VAL A 145 6.03 -24.14 10.82
CA VAL A 145 4.91 -23.96 11.75
C VAL A 145 3.75 -23.26 11.06
N VAL A 146 2.61 -23.95 10.97
CA VAL A 146 1.37 -23.35 10.46
C VAL A 146 0.65 -22.61 11.58
N SER A 147 0.72 -21.29 11.57
CA SER A 147 -0.03 -20.39 12.46
C SER A 147 -1.28 -19.85 11.74
N ALA A 148 -2.18 -20.74 11.34
CA ALA A 148 -3.43 -20.39 10.65
C ALA A 148 -4.60 -21.28 11.15
N GLY A 149 -5.85 -20.87 10.84
CA GLY A 149 -7.05 -21.66 11.19
C GLY A 149 -7.32 -21.75 12.70
N THR A 150 -8.22 -22.61 13.14
CA THR A 150 -8.54 -22.78 14.58
C THR A 150 -7.52 -23.63 15.32
N SER A 151 -6.85 -24.55 14.62
CA SER A 151 -5.84 -25.47 15.16
C SER A 151 -4.62 -24.76 15.77
N ALA A 152 -4.25 -23.60 15.25
CA ALA A 152 -3.13 -22.81 15.77
C ALA A 152 -3.45 -22.01 17.05
N GLY A 153 -4.60 -22.20 17.73
CA GLY A 153 -4.96 -21.44 18.95
C GLY A 153 -5.39 -19.98 18.68
N VAL A 154 -6.21 -19.38 19.55
CA VAL A 154 -6.75 -18.02 19.30
C VAL A 154 -5.84 -16.96 19.92
N GLY A 155 -5.50 -15.91 19.16
CA GLY A 155 -4.71 -14.78 19.66
C GLY A 155 -3.29 -15.19 20.07
N LEU A 156 -2.95 -14.95 21.35
CA LEU A 156 -1.62 -15.23 21.91
C LEU A 156 -1.29 -16.73 21.96
N GLU A 157 -2.29 -17.61 21.97
CA GLU A 157 -2.10 -19.07 21.98
C GLU A 157 -1.49 -19.61 20.68
N ALA A 158 -1.41 -18.80 19.63
CA ALA A 158 -0.67 -19.15 18.41
C ALA A 158 0.84 -18.94 18.50
N LEU A 159 1.31 -18.27 19.56
CA LEU A 159 2.71 -17.92 19.75
C LEU A 159 3.59 -19.05 20.34
N PRO A 160 3.12 -19.89 21.29
CA PRO A 160 3.95 -20.95 21.87
C PRO A 160 4.56 -21.92 20.85
N PRO A 161 3.83 -22.43 19.83
CA PRO A 161 4.41 -23.32 18.83
C PRO A 161 5.54 -22.65 18.03
N VAL A 162 5.36 -21.37 17.67
CA VAL A 162 6.37 -20.56 16.98
C VAL A 162 7.62 -20.39 17.85
N ARG A 163 7.45 -20.06 19.14
CA ARG A 163 8.59 -19.92 20.07
C ARG A 163 9.31 -21.24 20.29
N ALA A 164 8.60 -22.36 20.36
CA ALA A 164 9.19 -23.68 20.48
C ALA A 164 10.05 -24.03 19.25
N ALA A 165 9.56 -23.75 18.03
CA ALA A 165 10.30 -24.00 16.80
C ALA A 165 11.54 -23.11 16.63
N ILE A 166 11.51 -21.88 17.17
CA ILE A 166 12.64 -20.94 17.20
C ILE A 166 13.65 -21.30 18.30
N GLY A 167 13.18 -21.84 19.43
CA GLY A 167 14.03 -22.13 20.59
C GLY A 167 14.76 -20.88 21.10
N SER A 168 16.09 -20.97 21.21
CA SER A 168 16.96 -19.85 21.60
C SER A 168 17.13 -18.80 20.50
N GLY A 169 16.74 -19.11 19.25
CA GLY A 169 17.07 -18.31 18.07
C GLY A 169 18.43 -18.66 17.45
N TYR A 170 19.15 -19.63 18.00
CA TYR A 170 20.46 -20.07 17.50
C TYR A 170 20.43 -21.56 17.16
N GLY A 171 21.11 -21.94 16.08
CA GLY A 171 21.28 -23.35 15.69
C GLY A 171 20.00 -24.06 15.25
N THR A 172 18.89 -23.33 15.12
CA THR A 172 17.64 -23.83 14.56
C THR A 172 17.22 -22.95 13.39
N LYS A 173 16.38 -23.50 12.51
CA LYS A 173 15.78 -22.76 11.41
C LYS A 173 14.28 -22.96 11.49
N SER A 174 13.49 -21.92 11.22
CA SER A 174 12.03 -22.01 11.24
C SER A 174 11.36 -21.14 10.18
N ILE A 175 10.23 -21.63 9.68
CA ILE A 175 9.34 -20.91 8.76
C ILE A 175 7.98 -20.86 9.42
N THR A 176 7.50 -19.67 9.75
CA THR A 176 6.14 -19.47 10.26
C THR A 176 5.21 -19.12 9.11
N LEU A 177 4.23 -19.97 8.83
CA LEU A 177 3.23 -19.77 7.79
C LEU A 177 1.96 -19.19 8.41
N SER A 178 1.51 -18.02 7.97
CA SER A 178 0.31 -17.37 8.50
C SER A 178 -0.51 -16.71 7.39
N CYS A 179 -1.82 -16.61 7.59
CA CYS A 179 -2.73 -15.87 6.72
C CYS A 179 -3.45 -14.72 7.45
N GLY A 180 -2.96 -14.34 8.64
CA GLY A 180 -3.50 -13.20 9.39
C GLY A 180 -3.33 -13.29 10.91
N LYS A 181 -2.86 -14.43 11.45
CA LYS A 181 -2.48 -14.52 12.86
C LYS A 181 -1.06 -14.00 13.05
N LEU A 182 -0.76 -13.55 14.27
CA LEU A 182 0.55 -13.03 14.67
C LEU A 182 1.00 -11.78 13.90
N THR A 183 0.10 -11.17 13.12
CA THR A 183 0.32 -9.88 12.45
C THR A 183 0.06 -8.69 13.38
N THR A 184 -0.63 -8.92 14.51
CA THR A 184 -0.95 -7.90 15.52
C THR A 184 -0.68 -8.42 16.93
N GLY A 185 -0.33 -7.50 17.84
CA GLY A 185 -0.28 -7.77 19.29
C GLY A 185 0.81 -8.73 19.78
N VAL A 186 1.78 -9.11 18.93
CA VAL A 186 2.87 -10.03 19.30
C VAL A 186 4.23 -9.54 18.82
N THR A 187 5.27 -9.93 19.56
CA THR A 187 6.68 -9.63 19.26
C THR A 187 7.49 -10.92 19.23
N VAL A 188 8.07 -11.23 18.07
CA VAL A 188 9.03 -12.33 17.85
C VAL A 188 10.31 -11.69 17.34
N LYS A 189 11.29 -11.51 18.24
CA LYS A 189 12.52 -10.74 17.95
C LYS A 189 13.39 -11.42 16.90
N GLN A 190 13.37 -12.75 16.86
CA GLN A 190 14.16 -13.59 15.98
C GLN A 190 13.72 -13.55 14.51
N TRP A 191 12.49 -13.12 14.21
CA TRP A 191 12.08 -12.97 12.81
C TRP A 191 12.86 -11.83 12.16
N SER A 192 13.66 -12.20 11.17
CA SER A 192 14.52 -11.28 10.43
C SER A 192 13.99 -10.99 9.03
N SER A 193 13.11 -11.86 8.51
CA SER A 193 12.58 -11.75 7.17
C SER A 193 11.10 -12.10 7.07
N ILE A 194 10.38 -11.39 6.20
CA ILE A 194 9.00 -11.68 5.83
C ILE A 194 8.88 -11.85 4.31
N LEU A 195 8.18 -12.90 3.88
CA LEU A 195 7.78 -13.09 2.48
C LEU A 195 6.31 -12.70 2.34
N MET A 196 6.03 -11.69 1.52
CA MET A 196 4.69 -11.20 1.21
C MET A 196 4.10 -12.04 0.07
N LEU A 197 3.33 -13.08 0.41
CA LEU A 197 2.80 -14.08 -0.54
C LEU A 197 1.30 -13.93 -0.77
N ARG A 198 0.75 -12.72 -0.62
CA ARG A 198 -0.66 -12.42 -0.80
C ARG A 198 -0.89 -10.99 -1.22
N ASN A 199 -2.01 -10.72 -1.89
CA ASN A 199 -2.44 -9.34 -2.10
C ASN A 199 -3.07 -8.81 -0.81
N LEU A 200 -2.59 -7.66 -0.35
CA LEU A 200 -3.17 -6.90 0.75
C LEU A 200 -3.94 -5.72 0.20
N LYS A 201 -5.08 -5.43 0.83
CA LYS A 201 -6.04 -4.42 0.34
C LYS A 201 -5.70 -3.00 0.78
N SER A 202 -4.89 -2.83 1.82
CA SER A 202 -4.54 -1.52 2.36
C SER A 202 -3.05 -1.43 2.72
N PRO A 203 -2.42 -0.25 2.54
CA PRO A 203 -1.03 -0.05 2.89
C PRO A 203 -0.73 -0.28 4.37
N GLU A 204 -1.67 0.05 5.25
CA GLU A 204 -1.53 -0.13 6.69
C GLU A 204 -1.41 -1.62 7.04
N THR A 205 -2.20 -2.47 6.39
CA THR A 205 -2.13 -3.93 6.63
C THR A 205 -0.81 -4.50 6.12
N TYR A 206 -0.32 -4.00 4.98
CA TYR A 206 0.97 -4.36 4.42
C TYR A 206 2.12 -4.01 5.36
N PHE A 207 2.19 -2.75 5.78
CA PHE A 207 3.24 -2.29 6.67
C PHE A 207 3.11 -2.86 8.09
N GLN A 208 1.91 -3.08 8.60
CA GLN A 208 1.70 -3.75 9.89
C GLN A 208 2.32 -5.15 9.92
N ALA A 209 2.17 -5.92 8.83
CA ALA A 209 2.81 -7.22 8.66
C ALA A 209 4.32 -7.06 8.48
N ALA A 210 4.78 -6.14 7.63
CA ALA A 210 6.20 -5.87 7.41
C ALA A 210 6.94 -5.52 8.71
N PHE A 211 6.37 -4.64 9.54
CA PHE A 211 6.97 -4.21 10.81
C PHE A 211 7.06 -5.33 11.86
N ARG A 212 6.44 -6.51 11.64
CA ARG A 212 6.65 -7.65 12.55
C ARG A 212 8.11 -8.07 12.62
N VAL A 213 8.85 -7.96 11.51
CA VAL A 213 10.27 -8.37 11.44
C VAL A 213 11.22 -7.27 11.88
N GLN A 214 10.74 -6.05 12.14
CA GLN A 214 11.56 -4.93 12.61
C GLN A 214 11.82 -4.92 14.13
N SER A 215 11.26 -5.88 14.86
CA SER A 215 11.42 -5.94 16.33
C SER A 215 12.90 -6.07 16.73
N PRO A 216 13.46 -5.24 17.63
CA PRO A 216 14.87 -5.33 18.03
C PRO A 216 15.27 -6.70 18.58
N TRP A 217 16.44 -7.19 18.18
CA TRP A 217 17.07 -8.39 18.74
C TRP A 217 18.53 -8.10 19.08
N ALA A 218 18.82 -8.02 20.37
CA ALA A 218 20.12 -7.68 20.91
C ALA A 218 20.35 -8.32 22.28
N ILE A 219 21.62 -8.50 22.64
CA ILE A 219 22.07 -8.96 23.96
C ILE A 219 22.68 -7.75 24.69
N LYS A 220 22.19 -7.46 25.90
CA LYS A 220 22.76 -6.43 26.76
C LYS A 220 23.90 -7.03 27.59
N ASN A 221 24.97 -6.27 27.74
CA ASN A 221 26.19 -6.63 28.47
C ASN A 221 26.70 -8.03 28.09
N PRO A 222 27.04 -8.27 26.80
CA PRO A 222 27.40 -9.59 26.30
C PRO A 222 28.63 -10.18 27.01
N ASN A 223 29.59 -9.33 27.40
CA ASN A 223 30.85 -9.72 28.03
C ASN A 223 30.81 -9.67 29.58
N GLY A 224 29.75 -9.12 30.18
CA GLY A 224 29.63 -8.95 31.64
C GLY A 224 30.29 -7.68 32.20
N ASP A 225 31.25 -7.11 31.48
CA ASP A 225 32.12 -6.04 31.97
C ASP A 225 31.60 -4.61 31.74
N ASN A 226 30.62 -4.44 30.84
CA ASN A 226 30.09 -3.13 30.48
C ASN A 226 28.55 -3.15 30.38
N PRO A 227 27.83 -2.58 31.38
CA PRO A 227 26.36 -2.57 31.39
C PRO A 227 25.75 -1.73 30.25
N ASN A 228 26.53 -0.86 29.60
CA ASN A 228 26.11 -0.03 28.47
C ASN A 228 26.45 -0.66 27.10
N GLU A 229 27.16 -1.79 27.08
CA GLU A 229 27.45 -2.53 25.85
C GLU A 229 26.22 -3.33 25.42
N GLU A 230 25.88 -3.27 24.14
CA GLU A 230 24.77 -4.02 23.54
C GLU A 230 25.24 -4.64 22.22
N GLU A 231 25.16 -5.97 22.11
CA GLU A 231 25.45 -6.69 20.88
C GLU A 231 24.16 -6.82 20.06
N VAL A 232 24.11 -6.15 18.91
CA VAL A 232 22.95 -6.17 18.01
C VAL A 232 23.01 -7.41 17.11
N LEU A 233 22.13 -8.37 17.38
CA LEU A 233 22.05 -9.64 16.64
C LEU A 233 21.31 -9.51 15.30
N LYS A 234 20.42 -8.52 15.21
CA LYS A 234 19.66 -8.20 14.00
C LYS A 234 19.89 -6.75 13.59
N PRO A 235 20.93 -6.46 12.80
CA PRO A 235 21.20 -5.10 12.33
C PRO A 235 20.26 -4.66 11.18
N ALA A 236 19.71 -5.63 10.44
CA ALA A 236 18.77 -5.39 9.34
C ALA A 236 17.63 -6.42 9.34
N CYS A 237 16.53 -6.08 8.68
CA CYS A 237 15.42 -7.00 8.41
C CYS A 237 14.88 -6.80 6.99
N PHE A 238 14.28 -7.85 6.43
CA PHE A 238 13.97 -7.91 5.00
C PHE A 238 12.49 -8.20 4.75
N VAL A 239 11.91 -7.45 3.82
CA VAL A 239 10.59 -7.71 3.24
C VAL A 239 10.83 -8.16 1.80
N PHE A 240 10.38 -9.36 1.47
CA PHE A 240 10.47 -9.92 0.13
C PHE A 240 9.08 -9.92 -0.49
N ASP A 241 8.90 -9.25 -1.63
CA ASP A 241 7.64 -9.25 -2.38
C ASP A 241 7.88 -9.66 -3.85
N PHE A 242 6.97 -10.46 -4.38
CA PHE A 242 7.07 -11.05 -5.73
C PHE A 242 6.06 -10.44 -6.71
N ALA A 243 5.44 -9.31 -6.34
CA ALA A 243 4.61 -8.48 -7.19
C ALA A 243 5.07 -7.01 -7.09
N PRO A 244 6.15 -6.62 -7.80
CA PRO A 244 6.82 -5.33 -7.64
C PRO A 244 5.88 -4.13 -7.77
N THR A 245 5.09 -4.06 -8.83
CA THR A 245 4.12 -2.97 -9.06
C THR A 245 3.19 -2.76 -7.88
N ARG A 246 2.65 -3.85 -7.32
CA ARG A 246 1.76 -3.79 -6.15
C ARG A 246 2.51 -3.39 -4.89
N ALA A 247 3.68 -3.97 -4.63
CA ALA A 247 4.49 -3.64 -3.45
C ALA A 247 4.89 -2.15 -3.42
N LEU A 248 5.32 -1.62 -4.56
CA LEU A 248 5.70 -0.22 -4.70
C LEU A 248 4.50 0.73 -4.62
N ARG A 249 3.33 0.31 -5.11
CA ARG A 249 2.06 1.02 -4.89
C ARG A 249 1.68 1.08 -3.40
N GLN A 250 1.78 -0.04 -2.68
CA GLN A 250 1.52 -0.03 -1.22
C GLN A 250 2.51 0.90 -0.50
N LEU A 251 3.78 0.91 -0.91
CA LEU A 251 4.80 1.80 -0.35
C LEU A 251 4.49 3.27 -0.62
N SER A 252 4.15 3.63 -1.85
CA SER A 252 3.87 5.01 -2.23
C SER A 252 2.59 5.53 -1.56
N GLU A 253 1.52 4.75 -1.56
CA GLU A 253 0.27 5.10 -0.88
C GLU A 253 0.47 5.27 0.63
N TYR A 254 1.25 4.40 1.27
CA TYR A 254 1.59 4.55 2.69
C TYR A 254 2.40 5.82 2.96
N ALA A 255 3.41 6.10 2.15
CA ALA A 255 4.25 7.29 2.29
C ALA A 255 3.43 8.57 2.20
N ILE A 256 2.55 8.66 1.20
CA ILE A 256 1.65 9.80 1.00
C ILE A 256 0.67 9.93 2.19
N GLY A 257 0.13 8.81 2.67
CA GLY A 257 -0.78 8.80 3.82
C GLY A 257 -0.14 9.26 5.13
N LEU A 258 1.18 9.04 5.30
CA LEU A 258 1.93 9.54 6.46
C LEU A 258 2.17 11.06 6.43
N SER A 259 2.19 11.65 5.24
CA SER A 259 2.51 13.06 5.01
C SER A 259 1.37 13.80 4.29
N PRO A 260 0.16 13.90 4.91
CA PRO A 260 -1.02 14.48 4.24
C PRO A 260 -0.85 15.97 3.87
N ASN A 261 0.05 16.68 4.56
CA ASN A 261 0.36 18.09 4.29
C ASN A 261 1.50 18.29 3.29
N GLU A 262 2.13 17.22 2.79
CA GLU A 262 3.20 17.34 1.79
C GLU A 262 2.58 17.53 0.39
N PRO A 263 2.77 18.70 -0.25
CA PRO A 263 2.15 18.99 -1.54
C PRO A 263 2.74 18.17 -2.69
N ASN A 264 3.98 17.66 -2.56
CA ASN A 264 4.60 16.81 -3.57
C ASN A 264 4.71 15.35 -3.09
N PRO A 265 3.89 14.43 -3.63
CA PRO A 265 3.96 13.01 -3.31
C PRO A 265 5.36 12.39 -3.42
N GLU A 266 6.20 12.87 -4.32
CA GLU A 266 7.57 12.38 -4.46
C GLU A 266 8.43 12.69 -3.23
N ASN A 267 8.24 13.84 -2.58
CA ASN A 267 8.93 14.16 -1.33
C ASN A 267 8.50 13.20 -0.21
N ALA A 268 7.20 12.92 -0.10
CA ALA A 268 6.67 11.97 0.88
C ALA A 268 7.27 10.57 0.69
N VAL A 269 7.35 10.11 -0.57
CA VAL A 269 7.99 8.83 -0.91
C VAL A 269 9.50 8.87 -0.61
N ARG A 270 10.19 9.96 -0.98
CA ARG A 270 11.63 10.13 -0.74
C ARG A 270 11.96 10.06 0.75
N ASP A 271 11.15 10.70 1.58
CA ASP A 271 11.29 10.66 3.04
C ASP A 271 11.15 9.23 3.57
N LEU A 272 10.15 8.47 3.12
CA LEU A 272 9.99 7.08 3.56
C LEU A 272 11.16 6.20 3.10
N VAL A 273 11.54 6.29 1.82
CA VAL A 273 12.57 5.45 1.18
C VAL A 273 13.96 5.73 1.72
N SER A 274 14.22 6.94 2.22
CA SER A 274 15.48 7.25 2.91
C SER A 274 15.73 6.34 4.12
N PHE A 275 14.68 5.78 4.74
CA PHE A 275 14.77 4.86 5.88
C PHE A 275 14.36 3.42 5.58
N LEU A 276 13.72 3.20 4.43
CA LEU A 276 13.32 1.91 3.91
C LEU A 276 13.88 1.77 2.50
N PRO A 277 15.17 1.43 2.34
CA PRO A 277 15.74 1.21 1.03
C PRO A 277 14.95 0.16 0.26
N VAL A 278 14.64 0.48 -0.99
CA VAL A 278 13.91 -0.38 -1.91
C VAL A 278 14.87 -0.86 -2.98
N LEU A 279 15.00 -2.17 -3.12
CA LEU A 279 15.72 -2.78 -4.23
C LEU A 279 14.74 -3.57 -5.08
N ALA A 280 14.83 -3.44 -6.39
CA ALA A 280 14.02 -4.21 -7.33
C ALA A 280 14.88 -5.03 -8.27
N TYR A 281 14.46 -6.27 -8.47
CA TYR A 281 14.97 -7.16 -9.48
C TYR A 281 14.02 -7.18 -10.67
N ASP A 282 14.53 -6.80 -11.84
CA ASP A 282 13.82 -6.66 -13.11
C ASP A 282 13.89 -7.91 -14.01
N GLY A 283 14.44 -9.01 -13.50
CA GLY A 283 14.76 -10.22 -14.28
C GLY A 283 16.22 -10.32 -14.71
N ALA A 284 16.98 -9.23 -14.65
CA ALA A 284 18.40 -9.18 -15.00
C ALA A 284 19.29 -8.71 -13.84
N ASN A 285 18.98 -7.57 -13.23
CA ASN A 285 19.80 -6.90 -12.23
C ASN A 285 18.97 -6.46 -11.02
N MET A 286 19.58 -6.49 -9.84
CA MET A 286 19.01 -5.89 -8.63
C MET A 286 19.50 -4.45 -8.52
N THR A 287 18.59 -3.49 -8.61
CA THR A 287 18.91 -2.05 -8.53
C THR A 287 18.18 -1.40 -7.36
N GLN A 288 18.81 -0.39 -6.74
CA GLN A 288 18.12 0.44 -5.76
C GLN A 288 17.27 1.46 -6.49
N ILE A 289 15.99 1.55 -6.15
CA ILE A 289 15.06 2.49 -6.78
C ILE A 289 14.90 3.72 -5.89
N ASP A 290 14.95 4.90 -6.50
CA ASP A 290 14.63 6.17 -5.85
C ASP A 290 13.12 6.46 -5.80
N ALA A 291 12.74 7.59 -5.21
CA ALA A 291 11.34 7.98 -5.09
C ALA A 291 10.63 8.14 -6.44
N GLY A 292 11.34 8.67 -7.44
CA GLY A 292 10.83 8.84 -8.80
C GLY A 292 10.51 7.49 -9.43
N GLY A 293 11.48 6.58 -9.47
CA GLY A 293 11.30 5.24 -10.04
C GLY A 293 10.23 4.42 -9.31
N ILE A 294 10.11 4.57 -7.99
CA ILE A 294 9.03 3.92 -7.22
C ILE A 294 7.66 4.40 -7.68
N LEU A 295 7.50 5.71 -7.86
CA LEU A 295 6.26 6.29 -8.35
C LEU A 295 5.98 5.91 -9.80
N ASP A 296 7.00 5.84 -10.65
CA ASP A 296 6.86 5.39 -12.05
C ASP A 296 6.34 3.95 -12.11
N ILE A 297 6.97 3.03 -11.38
CA ILE A 297 6.56 1.62 -11.38
C ILE A 297 5.20 1.44 -10.71
N ALA A 298 4.94 2.12 -9.59
CA ALA A 298 3.64 2.07 -8.92
C ALA A 298 2.51 2.56 -9.83
N MET A 299 2.81 3.50 -10.74
CA MET A 299 1.86 4.07 -11.69
C MET A 299 1.83 3.33 -13.03
N ALA A 300 2.85 2.55 -13.39
CA ALA A 300 2.97 1.87 -14.69
C ALA A 300 1.81 0.90 -14.98
N GLY A 301 1.16 0.33 -13.96
CA GLY A 301 -0.05 -0.48 -14.12
C GLY A 301 -1.35 0.32 -14.30
N THR A 302 -1.33 1.64 -14.13
CA THR A 302 -2.54 2.46 -14.15
C THR A 302 -2.89 2.88 -15.58
N SER A 303 -3.91 2.24 -16.17
CA SER A 303 -4.44 2.65 -17.48
C SER A 303 -5.14 4.02 -17.41
N ALA A 304 -5.27 4.69 -18.56
CA ALA A 304 -6.07 5.92 -18.68
C ALA A 304 -7.51 5.73 -18.15
N THR A 305 -8.09 4.54 -18.34
CA THR A 305 -9.43 4.19 -17.82
C THR A 305 -9.46 4.20 -16.30
N LEU A 306 -8.41 3.70 -15.64
CA LEU A 306 -8.33 3.66 -14.18
C LEU A 306 -8.09 5.05 -13.58
N LEU A 307 -7.29 5.89 -14.26
CA LEU A 307 -7.16 7.30 -13.91
C LEU A 307 -8.50 8.02 -14.00
N ALA A 308 -9.27 7.79 -15.06
CA ALA A 308 -10.62 8.33 -15.19
C ALA A 308 -11.54 7.87 -14.04
N ARG A 309 -11.49 6.58 -13.66
CA ARG A 309 -12.25 6.04 -12.51
C ARG A 309 -11.84 6.68 -11.19
N LYS A 310 -10.57 7.08 -10.99
CA LYS A 310 -10.16 7.83 -9.79
C LYS A 310 -10.91 9.15 -9.67
N TRP A 311 -11.16 9.84 -10.79
CA TRP A 311 -11.95 11.08 -10.85
C TRP A 311 -13.47 10.88 -10.68
N GLU A 312 -13.94 9.64 -10.76
CA GLU A 312 -15.32 9.24 -10.45
C GLU A 312 -15.50 8.80 -8.98
N SER A 313 -14.43 8.81 -8.17
CA SER A 313 -14.45 8.28 -6.81
C SER A 313 -15.32 9.13 -5.87
N ALA A 314 -16.15 8.43 -5.10
CA ALA A 314 -16.93 8.99 -3.99
C ALA A 314 -16.07 9.66 -2.90
N LEU A 315 -14.78 9.32 -2.82
CA LEU A 315 -13.84 9.88 -1.84
C LEU A 315 -13.41 11.32 -2.17
N LEU A 316 -13.58 11.77 -3.42
CA LEU A 316 -13.21 13.12 -3.84
C LEU A 316 -14.13 14.19 -3.27
N VAL A 317 -15.31 13.81 -2.80
CA VAL A 317 -16.34 14.73 -2.35
C VAL A 317 -16.84 14.32 -0.97
N ASN A 318 -17.09 15.31 -0.12
CA ASN A 318 -17.66 15.09 1.18
C ASN A 318 -19.11 15.56 1.22
N VAL A 319 -20.00 14.62 1.54
CA VAL A 319 -21.45 14.85 1.68
C VAL A 319 -21.95 14.47 3.07
N ASP A 320 -21.08 14.49 4.08
CA ASP A 320 -21.53 14.37 5.47
C ASP A 320 -22.45 15.52 5.89
N ASN A 321 -23.22 15.30 6.96
CA ASN A 321 -24.24 16.26 7.38
C ASN A 321 -23.66 17.60 7.84
N ASP A 322 -22.46 17.60 8.41
CA ASP A 322 -21.83 18.82 8.92
C ASP A 322 -21.38 19.70 7.75
N THR A 323 -20.80 19.08 6.72
CA THR A 323 -20.43 19.71 5.46
C THR A 323 -21.67 20.22 4.74
N LEU A 324 -22.73 19.41 4.62
CA LEU A 324 -23.98 19.82 4.00
C LEU A 324 -24.64 21.00 4.74
N ARG A 325 -24.61 21.01 6.08
CA ARG A 325 -25.13 22.12 6.89
C ARG A 325 -24.34 23.41 6.67
N LYS A 326 -23.00 23.32 6.61
CA LYS A 326 -22.15 24.48 6.28
C LYS A 326 -22.44 25.08 4.90
N ILE A 327 -22.78 24.24 3.91
CA ILE A 327 -23.23 24.74 2.61
C ILE A 327 -24.55 25.48 2.77
N MET A 328 -25.55 24.85 3.42
CA MET A 328 -26.88 25.41 3.62
C MET A 328 -26.87 26.76 4.38
N ASP A 329 -26.01 26.88 5.39
CA ASP A 329 -25.88 28.08 6.21
C ASP A 329 -25.11 29.22 5.51
N ASN A 330 -24.57 28.98 4.31
CA ASN A 330 -23.82 29.96 3.52
C ASN A 330 -24.49 30.21 2.16
N ALA A 331 -25.10 31.38 2.01
CA ALA A 331 -25.84 31.76 0.79
C ALA A 331 -24.96 31.73 -0.49
N GLU A 332 -23.68 32.11 -0.39
CA GLU A 332 -22.75 32.05 -1.52
C GLU A 332 -22.43 30.59 -1.90
N ALA A 333 -22.25 29.71 -0.91
CA ALA A 333 -21.99 28.30 -1.15
C ALA A 333 -23.21 27.59 -1.74
N MET A 334 -24.43 27.92 -1.28
CA MET A 334 -25.68 27.44 -1.88
C MET A 334 -25.79 27.88 -3.35
N ALA A 335 -25.56 29.15 -3.64
CA ALA A 335 -25.57 29.66 -5.01
C ALA A 335 -24.50 28.97 -5.88
N ALA A 336 -23.32 28.67 -5.33
CA ALA A 336 -22.28 27.94 -6.03
C ALA A 336 -22.71 26.51 -6.39
N VAL A 337 -23.22 25.72 -5.43
CA VAL A 337 -23.65 24.33 -5.73
C VAL A 337 -24.80 24.28 -6.72
N GLU A 338 -25.69 25.28 -6.72
CA GLU A 338 -26.81 25.37 -7.67
C GLU A 338 -26.38 25.64 -9.13
N ARG A 339 -25.17 26.18 -9.33
CA ARG A 339 -24.58 26.35 -10.67
C ARG A 339 -23.98 25.06 -11.23
N ILE A 340 -23.74 24.06 -10.39
CA ILE A 340 -23.17 22.78 -10.83
C ILE A 340 -24.14 22.09 -11.81
N GLU A 341 -23.57 21.56 -12.89
CA GLU A 341 -24.34 20.90 -13.96
C GLU A 341 -25.29 19.82 -13.41
N GLY A 342 -26.57 19.98 -13.73
CA GLY A 342 -27.61 19.02 -13.35
C GLY A 342 -27.98 19.02 -11.86
N TRP A 343 -27.54 20.02 -11.08
CA TRP A 343 -27.96 20.21 -9.68
C TRP A 343 -29.47 20.49 -9.58
N ARG A 344 -30.01 21.33 -10.47
CA ARG A 344 -31.45 21.66 -10.53
C ARG A 344 -32.37 20.44 -10.63
N ALA A 345 -31.87 19.33 -11.19
CA ALA A 345 -32.63 18.09 -11.30
C ALA A 345 -32.83 17.36 -9.96
N LEU A 346 -32.12 17.77 -8.90
CA LEU A 346 -32.26 17.21 -7.55
C LEU A 346 -33.51 17.74 -6.81
N GLY A 347 -34.12 18.80 -7.34
CA GLY A 347 -35.23 19.51 -6.71
C GLY A 347 -34.75 20.53 -5.67
N ASP A 348 -35.62 21.51 -5.41
CA ASP A 348 -35.37 22.53 -4.40
C ASP A 348 -35.28 21.87 -3.01
N ASN A 349 -34.39 22.40 -2.16
CA ASN A 349 -34.22 21.95 -0.77
C ASN A 349 -33.73 20.50 -0.58
N VAL A 350 -32.99 19.94 -1.56
CA VAL A 350 -32.41 18.58 -1.43
C VAL A 350 -31.50 18.46 -0.20
N ILE A 351 -30.66 19.46 0.07
CA ILE A 351 -29.75 19.48 1.22
C ILE A 351 -30.53 19.52 2.54
N GLU A 352 -31.50 20.42 2.65
CA GLU A 352 -32.38 20.53 3.82
C GLU A 352 -33.11 19.20 4.08
N THR A 353 -33.61 18.55 3.01
CA THR A 353 -34.28 17.25 3.14
C THR A 353 -33.34 16.17 3.69
N ILE A 354 -32.08 16.14 3.26
CA ILE A 354 -31.08 15.20 3.76
C ILE A 354 -30.84 15.43 5.26
N ILE A 355 -30.68 16.70 5.67
CA ILE A 355 -30.45 17.08 7.06
C ILE A 355 -31.64 16.68 7.94
N ASN A 356 -32.86 17.06 7.55
CA ASN A 356 -34.09 16.76 8.28
C ASN A 356 -34.30 15.24 8.44
N LYS A 357 -34.04 14.46 7.38
CA LYS A 357 -34.11 12.99 7.46
C LYS A 357 -33.06 12.40 8.39
N SER A 358 -31.84 12.95 8.38
CA SER A 358 -30.82 12.48 9.30
C SER A 358 -31.17 12.76 10.76
N GLU A 359 -31.79 13.90 11.07
CA GLU A 359 -32.24 14.23 12.42
C GLU A 359 -33.35 13.27 12.85
N LYS A 360 -34.34 13.01 11.98
CA LYS A 360 -35.40 12.03 12.22
C LYS A 360 -34.88 10.61 12.45
N ILE A 361 -33.88 10.17 11.68
CA ILE A 361 -33.20 8.88 11.89
C ILE A 361 -32.51 8.85 13.26
N LYS A 362 -31.85 9.94 13.66
CA LYS A 362 -31.16 10.05 14.95
C LYS A 362 -32.15 9.97 16.12
N GLU A 363 -33.30 10.63 16.01
CA GLU A 363 -34.39 10.55 16.99
C GLU A 363 -34.96 9.13 17.12
N LEU A 364 -35.30 8.49 15.99
CA LEU A 364 -35.84 7.12 15.98
C LEU A 364 -34.82 6.11 16.55
N LYS A 365 -33.53 6.27 16.25
CA LYS A 365 -32.46 5.45 16.84
C LYS A 365 -32.22 5.73 18.31
N GLY A 366 -32.43 6.97 18.76
CA GLY A 366 -32.40 7.33 20.18
C GLY A 366 -33.50 6.60 20.95
N LYS A 367 -34.74 6.69 20.45
CA LYS A 367 -35.89 5.97 21.03
C LYS A 367 -35.68 4.46 21.10
N ALA A 368 -35.07 3.87 20.06
CA ALA A 368 -34.75 2.44 20.03
C ALA A 368 -33.66 2.01 21.04
N LYS A 369 -32.88 2.95 21.58
CA LYS A 369 -31.91 2.68 22.66
C LYS A 369 -32.55 2.78 24.05
N ASP A 370 -33.54 3.66 24.20
CA ASP A 370 -34.26 3.89 25.46
C ASP A 370 -35.48 2.96 25.66
N GLY A 371 -35.82 2.14 24.66
CA GLY A 371 -36.88 1.13 24.70
C GLY A 371 -37.11 0.42 23.35
N ASP A 372 -38.06 -0.51 23.29
CA ASP A 372 -38.45 -1.19 22.04
C ASP A 372 -39.31 -0.25 21.17
N ILE A 373 -38.87 0.05 19.95
CA ILE A 373 -39.66 0.77 18.95
C ILE A 373 -40.67 -0.17 18.27
N SER A 374 -41.84 0.36 17.93
CA SER A 374 -42.90 -0.42 17.27
C SER A 374 -42.51 -0.91 15.87
N ASP A 375 -43.16 -1.97 15.37
CA ASP A 375 -42.93 -2.47 14.00
C ASP A 375 -43.21 -1.41 12.93
N LYS A 376 -44.10 -0.45 13.21
CA LYS A 376 -44.38 0.68 12.34
C LYS A 376 -43.19 1.65 12.31
N GLU A 377 -42.63 1.98 13.46
CA GLU A 377 -41.44 2.84 13.58
C GLU A 377 -40.18 2.17 13.01
N LYS A 378 -40.05 0.84 13.11
CA LYS A 378 -38.98 0.07 12.44
C LYS A 378 -39.08 0.18 10.91
N LYS A 379 -40.29 0.06 10.36
CA LYS A 379 -40.53 0.25 8.92
C LYS A 379 -40.27 1.69 8.49
N GLU A 380 -40.68 2.66 9.29
CA GLU A 380 -40.40 4.08 9.05
C GLU A 380 -38.90 4.39 9.08
N LEU A 381 -38.17 3.90 10.09
CA LEU A 381 -36.72 4.03 10.18
C LEU A 381 -36.02 3.48 8.93
N SER A 382 -36.43 2.30 8.46
CA SER A 382 -35.88 1.69 7.24
C SER A 382 -36.17 2.53 5.98
N ALA A 383 -37.38 3.07 5.86
CA ALA A 383 -37.76 3.93 4.75
C ALA A 383 -36.96 5.25 4.74
N GLU A 384 -36.82 5.89 5.90
CA GLU A 384 -36.04 7.12 6.06
C GLU A 384 -34.56 6.88 5.77
N GLU A 385 -33.97 5.78 6.26
CA GLU A 385 -32.57 5.42 5.95
C GLU A 385 -32.35 5.19 4.45
N LYS A 386 -33.30 4.53 3.78
CA LYS A 386 -33.22 4.29 2.34
C LYS A 386 -33.27 5.60 1.56
N GLU A 387 -34.20 6.49 1.90
CA GLU A 387 -34.33 7.78 1.21
C GLU A 387 -33.16 8.71 1.51
N PHE A 388 -32.69 8.77 2.76
CA PHE A 388 -31.49 9.49 3.16
C PHE A 388 -30.26 9.05 2.33
N LYS A 389 -30.00 7.74 2.26
CA LYS A 389 -28.90 7.19 1.45
C LYS A 389 -29.06 7.52 -0.03
N SER A 390 -30.27 7.41 -0.56
CA SER A 390 -30.57 7.69 -1.97
C SER A 390 -30.33 9.16 -2.33
N LYS A 391 -30.84 10.11 -1.55
CA LYS A 391 -30.66 11.55 -1.81
C LYS A 391 -29.21 11.99 -1.64
N ARG A 392 -28.53 11.48 -0.60
CA ARG A 392 -27.10 11.73 -0.38
C ARG A 392 -26.25 11.22 -1.56
N LYS A 393 -26.58 10.05 -2.10
CA LYS A 393 -25.93 9.51 -3.30
C LYS A 393 -26.14 10.40 -4.54
N LEU A 394 -27.35 10.91 -4.74
CA LEU A 394 -27.63 11.81 -5.86
C LEU A 394 -26.83 13.12 -5.77
N VAL A 395 -26.77 13.73 -4.58
CA VAL A 395 -25.92 14.92 -4.34
C VAL A 395 -24.45 14.60 -4.61
N GLN A 396 -23.96 13.47 -4.09
CA GLN A 396 -22.60 12.99 -4.31
C GLN A 396 -22.29 12.81 -5.80
N GLU A 397 -23.19 12.19 -6.57
CA GLU A 397 -23.03 12.01 -8.02
C GLU A 397 -22.92 13.35 -8.77
N LYS A 398 -23.65 14.40 -8.36
CA LYS A 398 -23.51 15.73 -8.98
C LYS A 398 -22.17 16.39 -8.67
N LEU A 399 -21.69 16.28 -7.43
CA LEU A 399 -20.37 16.81 -7.05
C LEU A 399 -19.24 16.03 -7.75
N ILE A 400 -19.37 14.71 -7.90
CA ILE A 400 -18.42 13.89 -8.66
C ILE A 400 -18.42 14.30 -10.14
N LYS A 401 -19.59 14.57 -10.76
CA LYS A 401 -19.63 15.04 -12.14
C LYS A 401 -18.82 16.31 -12.35
N PHE A 402 -18.84 17.25 -11.40
CA PHE A 402 -17.93 18.38 -11.42
C PHE A 402 -16.47 17.92 -11.41
N ALA A 403 -16.09 17.03 -10.49
CA ALA A 403 -14.71 16.52 -10.38
C ALA A 403 -14.22 15.84 -11.67
N THR A 404 -15.09 15.12 -12.39
CA THR A 404 -14.75 14.48 -13.67
C THR A 404 -14.42 15.46 -14.81
N ARG A 405 -14.75 16.75 -14.67
CA ARG A 405 -14.35 17.78 -15.64
C ARG A 405 -12.93 18.28 -15.43
N ILE A 406 -12.36 18.09 -14.23
CA ILE A 406 -11.04 18.60 -13.87
C ILE A 406 -9.91 18.05 -14.77
N PRO A 407 -9.86 16.75 -15.10
CA PRO A 407 -8.83 16.20 -15.99
C PRO A 407 -8.76 16.85 -17.37
N ALA A 408 -9.89 17.34 -17.90
CA ALA A 408 -9.92 17.99 -19.21
C ALA A 408 -9.07 19.27 -19.22
N PHE A 409 -9.04 20.01 -18.10
CA PHE A 409 -8.20 21.20 -18.00
C PHE A 409 -6.73 20.87 -17.89
N MET A 410 -6.39 19.74 -17.26
CA MET A 410 -5.01 19.30 -17.13
C MET A 410 -4.37 19.01 -18.50
N TYR A 411 -5.10 18.42 -19.44
CA TYR A 411 -4.62 18.26 -20.83
C TYR A 411 -4.48 19.57 -21.61
N LEU A 412 -5.12 20.66 -21.17
CA LEU A 412 -5.20 21.93 -21.90
C LEU A 412 -4.19 22.99 -21.43
N THR A 413 -3.37 22.67 -20.42
CA THR A 413 -2.43 23.60 -19.79
C THR A 413 -1.01 23.03 -19.84
N ASP A 414 -0.07 23.87 -20.26
CA ASP A 414 1.36 23.58 -20.29
C ASP A 414 2.03 23.81 -18.90
N PHE A 415 1.29 24.31 -17.91
CA PHE A 415 1.85 24.56 -16.58
C PHE A 415 1.86 23.29 -15.69
N ARG A 416 3.00 23.03 -15.04
CA ARG A 416 3.07 21.98 -14.00
C ARG A 416 2.27 22.40 -12.77
N GLU A 417 1.26 21.60 -12.48
CA GLU A 417 0.31 21.81 -11.39
C GLU A 417 0.44 20.61 -10.46
N ASN A 418 1.08 20.84 -9.31
CA ASN A 418 1.27 19.77 -8.32
C ASN A 418 0.02 19.61 -7.45
N THR A 419 -0.86 20.60 -7.48
CA THR A 419 -2.10 20.65 -6.71
C THR A 419 -3.28 21.02 -7.60
N LEU A 420 -4.48 20.63 -7.17
CA LEU A 420 -5.73 21.07 -7.77
C LEU A 420 -5.86 22.60 -7.81
N GLN A 421 -5.29 23.28 -6.81
CA GLN A 421 -5.26 24.73 -6.77
C GLN A 421 -4.39 25.30 -7.89
N ASP A 422 -3.25 24.68 -8.20
CA ASP A 422 -2.44 25.09 -9.34
C ASP A 422 -3.23 24.92 -10.65
N VAL A 423 -3.91 23.77 -10.83
CA VAL A 423 -4.73 23.51 -12.03
C VAL A 423 -5.74 24.63 -12.22
N ILE A 424 -6.41 25.04 -11.15
CA ILE A 424 -7.53 25.99 -11.26
C ILE A 424 -7.06 27.45 -11.34
N THR A 425 -5.91 27.80 -10.75
CA THR A 425 -5.42 29.19 -10.70
C THR A 425 -4.50 29.57 -11.85
N LYS A 426 -3.84 28.60 -12.50
CA LYS A 426 -2.96 28.85 -13.65
C LYS A 426 -3.69 28.78 -15.00
N LEU A 427 -4.86 28.15 -15.04
CA LEU A 427 -5.75 28.16 -16.20
C LEU A 427 -6.53 29.46 -16.31
N GLU A 428 -6.94 29.80 -17.54
CA GLU A 428 -7.82 30.93 -17.81
C GLU A 428 -9.14 30.80 -17.01
N PRO A 429 -9.44 31.73 -16.08
CA PRO A 429 -10.63 31.64 -15.21
C PRO A 429 -11.96 31.53 -15.98
N ASP A 430 -12.01 32.11 -17.18
CA ASP A 430 -13.18 32.07 -18.05
C ASP A 430 -13.43 30.66 -18.63
N LEU A 431 -12.36 29.94 -18.97
CA LEU A 431 -12.46 28.55 -19.43
C LEU A 431 -12.96 27.66 -18.29
N PHE A 432 -12.43 27.86 -17.08
CA PHE A 432 -12.87 27.13 -15.88
C PHE A 432 -14.36 27.34 -15.60
N LEU A 433 -14.83 28.59 -15.68
CA LEU A 433 -16.25 28.93 -15.52
C LEU A 433 -17.12 28.29 -16.60
N ASN A 434 -16.70 28.33 -17.87
CA ASN A 434 -17.50 27.80 -18.98
C ASN A 434 -17.67 26.27 -18.91
N VAL A 435 -16.64 25.55 -18.48
CA VAL A 435 -16.65 24.07 -18.44
C VAL A 435 -17.25 23.54 -17.14
N THR A 436 -17.08 24.23 -16.01
CA THR A 436 -17.57 23.74 -14.72
C THR A 436 -18.84 24.41 -14.19
N GLY A 437 -19.16 25.62 -14.68
CA GLY A 437 -20.20 26.48 -14.13
C GLY A 437 -19.81 27.23 -12.86
N LEU A 438 -18.58 27.03 -12.34
CA LEU A 438 -18.07 27.68 -11.13
C LEU A 438 -16.96 28.68 -11.43
N THR A 439 -16.96 29.80 -10.71
CA THR A 439 -15.79 30.68 -10.66
C THR A 439 -14.70 30.07 -9.78
N VAL A 440 -13.47 30.54 -9.93
CA VAL A 440 -12.35 30.17 -9.03
C VAL A 440 -12.68 30.48 -7.56
N ALA A 441 -13.38 31.59 -7.30
CA ALA A 441 -13.82 31.97 -5.96
C ALA A 441 -14.87 31.01 -5.38
N ASP A 442 -15.85 30.59 -6.20
CA ASP A 442 -16.84 29.58 -5.80
C ASP A 442 -16.15 28.26 -5.43
N PHE A 443 -15.21 27.82 -6.26
CA PHE A 443 -14.46 26.59 -6.02
C PHE A 443 -13.66 26.67 -4.71
N HIS A 444 -12.92 27.76 -4.48
CA HIS A 444 -12.21 27.97 -3.22
C HIS A 444 -13.13 27.99 -2.01
N LEU A 445 -14.33 28.56 -2.13
CA LEU A 445 -15.32 28.52 -1.06
C LEU A 445 -15.72 27.06 -0.75
N LEU A 446 -16.06 26.27 -1.76
CA LEU A 446 -16.44 24.87 -1.58
C LEU A 446 -15.31 24.00 -1.01
N VAL A 447 -14.06 24.25 -1.40
CA VAL A 447 -12.87 23.63 -0.79
C VAL A 447 -12.72 24.00 0.68
N ARG A 448 -12.84 25.29 1.03
CA ARG A 448 -12.76 25.74 2.45
C ARG A 448 -13.84 25.13 3.32
N LEU A 449 -15.04 24.91 2.74
CA LEU A 449 -16.14 24.21 3.41
C LEU A 449 -15.98 22.68 3.44
N LYS A 450 -14.85 22.16 2.91
CA LYS A 450 -14.51 20.74 2.81
C LYS A 450 -15.47 19.91 1.95
N VAL A 451 -16.17 20.54 1.01
CA VAL A 451 -17.05 19.84 0.05
C VAL A 451 -16.23 18.96 -0.90
N PHE A 452 -15.05 19.44 -1.28
CA PHE A 452 -14.08 18.70 -2.08
C PHE A 452 -12.90 18.26 -1.20
N ASN A 453 -12.53 16.98 -1.30
CA ASN A 453 -11.39 16.44 -0.58
C ASN A 453 -10.11 16.74 -1.38
N THR A 454 -9.43 17.83 -1.02
CA THR A 454 -8.22 18.30 -1.69
C THR A 454 -7.08 17.29 -1.65
N GLU A 455 -6.95 16.48 -0.60
CA GLU A 455 -5.89 15.48 -0.49
C GLU A 455 -6.07 14.41 -1.58
N HIS A 456 -7.26 13.82 -1.68
CA HIS A 456 -7.55 12.83 -2.72
C HIS A 456 -7.54 13.42 -4.13
N MET A 457 -7.98 14.67 -4.30
CA MET A 457 -7.94 15.31 -5.61
C MET A 457 -6.51 15.65 -6.04
N ASN A 458 -5.64 16.12 -5.13
CA ASN A 458 -4.22 16.35 -5.43
C ASN A 458 -3.51 15.05 -5.81
N GLN A 459 -3.83 13.94 -5.12
CA GLN A 459 -3.32 12.61 -5.50
C GLN A 459 -3.77 12.21 -6.93
N ALA A 460 -5.02 12.51 -7.29
CA ALA A 460 -5.54 12.23 -8.63
C ALA A 460 -4.89 13.12 -9.71
N VAL A 461 -4.60 14.39 -9.40
CA VAL A 461 -3.84 15.33 -10.25
C VAL A 461 -2.43 14.79 -10.48
N PHE A 462 -1.72 14.43 -9.41
CA PHE A 462 -0.37 13.89 -9.50
C PHE A 462 -0.30 12.62 -10.36
N ALA A 463 -1.22 11.67 -10.11
CA ALA A 463 -1.31 10.42 -10.85
C ALA A 463 -1.54 10.65 -12.36
N PHE A 464 -2.38 11.62 -12.70
CA PHE A 464 -2.64 11.98 -14.09
C PHE A 464 -1.41 12.60 -14.77
N ARG A 465 -0.75 13.56 -14.12
CA ARG A 465 0.44 14.23 -14.70
C ARG A 465 1.58 13.26 -14.96
N ARG A 466 1.81 12.31 -14.05
CA ARG A 466 2.87 11.33 -14.22
C ARG A 466 2.59 10.35 -15.37
N TYR A 467 1.32 10.00 -15.60
CA TYR A 467 0.91 9.22 -16.77
C TYR A 467 1.08 10.00 -18.09
N GLU A 468 0.74 11.29 -18.08
CA GLU A 468 0.93 12.18 -19.23
C GLU A 468 2.42 12.37 -19.56
N ASP A 469 3.27 12.65 -18.56
CA ASP A 469 4.72 12.77 -18.71
C ASP A 469 5.32 11.48 -19.33
N ALA A 470 4.92 10.30 -18.85
CA ALA A 470 5.35 9.02 -19.40
C ALA A 470 4.91 8.83 -20.88
N SER A 471 3.69 9.28 -21.22
CA SER A 471 3.15 9.20 -22.58
C SER A 471 3.87 10.16 -23.54
N LEU A 472 4.18 11.38 -23.09
CA LEU A 472 4.90 12.39 -23.87
C LEU A 472 6.36 11.98 -24.11
N SER A 473 7.03 11.44 -23.10
CA SER A 473 8.39 10.90 -23.21
C SER A 473 8.48 9.79 -24.26
N TYR A 474 7.50 8.87 -24.31
CA TYR A 474 7.44 7.82 -25.33
C TYR A 474 7.32 8.38 -26.76
N SER A 475 6.69 9.55 -26.93
CA SER A 475 6.55 10.22 -28.24
C SER A 475 7.79 11.03 -28.67
N GLY A 476 8.86 11.05 -27.87
CA GLY A 476 10.08 11.79 -28.16
C GLY A 476 9.96 13.31 -27.98
N ILE A 477 8.89 13.77 -27.31
CA ILE A 477 8.70 15.17 -26.94
C ILE A 477 9.30 15.35 -25.56
N ASP A 478 10.37 16.14 -25.48
CA ASP A 478 11.07 16.40 -24.22
C ASP A 478 10.15 17.21 -23.29
N SER A 479 9.80 16.65 -22.14
CA SER A 479 8.82 17.24 -21.23
C SER A 479 9.45 18.34 -20.37
N HIS A 480 9.58 19.55 -20.94
CA HIS A 480 9.90 20.81 -20.26
C HIS A 480 11.21 20.89 -19.45
N SER A 481 11.91 22.03 -19.55
CA SER A 481 13.17 22.26 -18.82
C SER A 481 12.94 22.32 -17.30
N GLY A 482 13.56 21.40 -16.55
CA GLY A 482 13.58 21.43 -15.07
C GLY A 482 13.14 20.13 -14.37
N LEU A 483 12.60 19.15 -15.10
CA LEU A 483 12.56 17.76 -14.64
C LEU A 483 13.78 17.02 -15.18
N THR A 484 14.83 16.98 -14.36
CA THR A 484 16.04 16.25 -14.69
C THR A 484 15.78 14.75 -14.62
N ARG A 485 15.87 14.09 -15.78
CA ARG A 485 16.14 12.66 -16.04
C ARG A 485 15.24 11.64 -15.32
N TYR A 486 14.27 11.11 -16.05
CA TYR A 486 13.67 9.82 -15.76
C TYR A 486 14.68 8.69 -16.01
N GLY A 487 14.70 7.73 -15.09
CA GLY A 487 15.53 6.53 -15.16
C GLY A 487 15.30 5.76 -16.45
N LEU A 488 16.26 5.88 -17.36
CA LEU A 488 16.53 4.88 -18.36
C LEU A 488 17.67 3.99 -17.84
N TYR A 489 17.60 2.72 -18.22
CA TYR A 489 18.40 1.57 -17.81
C TYR A 489 19.93 1.63 -18.01
N ASP A 490 20.58 2.78 -17.92
CA ASP A 490 22.03 2.87 -17.88
C ASP A 490 22.48 3.84 -16.79
N THR A 491 22.99 3.26 -15.70
CA THR A 491 23.58 3.99 -14.59
C THR A 491 24.91 4.59 -15.03
N VAL A 492 25.01 5.92 -15.07
CA VAL A 492 26.28 6.62 -14.89
C VAL A 492 26.09 7.67 -13.80
N VAL A 493 26.59 7.35 -12.62
CA VAL A 493 26.78 8.29 -11.51
C VAL A 493 27.98 9.15 -11.85
N GLU A 494 27.81 10.48 -11.90
CA GLU A 494 28.95 11.39 -11.94
C GLU A 494 29.31 11.85 -10.52
N VAL A 495 30.60 11.76 -10.23
CA VAL A 495 31.27 12.06 -8.96
C VAL A 495 31.39 13.58 -8.79
N THR A 496 30.81 14.17 -7.74
CA THR A 496 31.53 14.83 -6.64
C THR A 496 30.60 15.23 -5.51
#